data_AF-A0A1Y0IB84-F1
#
_entry.id   AF-A0A1Y0IB84-F1
#
_cell.length_a   1.000
_cell.length_b   1.000
_cell.length_c   1.000
_cell.angle_alpha   90.00
_cell.angle_beta   90.00
_cell.angle_gamma   90.00
#
_symmetry.space_group_name_H-M   'P 1'
#
loop_
_entity.id
_entity.type
_entity.pdbx_description
1 polymer ?
#
loop_
_entity_poly.entity_id
_entity_poly.type
_entity_poly.pdbx_seq_one_letter_code
_entity_poly.pdbx_strand_id
1 'polypeptide(L)' 'MDRYEVQTVGASYHTEWWVPDGDLEELNDNIVGLIEVIAEYRE' A
#
# COMPACT_ATOMS: atom_id res chain seq x y z
N MET A 1 0.02 -3.21 12.71
CA MET A 1 -0.78 -3.31 11.46
C MET A 1 -2.21 -3.80 11.72
N ASP A 2 -2.53 -4.20 12.95
CA ASP A 2 -3.86 -4.72 13.35
C ASP A 2 -5.02 -3.71 13.22
N ARG A 3 -4.74 -2.46 12.82
CA ARG A 3 -5.74 -1.42 12.52
C ARG A 3 -6.50 -1.69 11.22
N TYR A 4 -5.91 -2.45 10.29
CA TYR A 4 -6.45 -2.68 8.96
C TYR A 4 -6.86 -4.14 8.77
N GLU A 5 -7.98 -4.34 8.09
CA GLU A 5 -8.46 -5.67 7.74
C GLU A 5 -7.50 -6.32 6.74
N VAL A 6 -7.27 -7.63 6.91
CA VAL A 6 -6.52 -8.43 5.94
C VAL A 6 -7.52 -9.10 5.00
N GLN A 7 -7.34 -8.91 3.70
CA GLN A 7 -8.16 -9.57 2.68
C GLN A 7 -7.31 -10.34 1.68
N THR A 8 -7.84 -11.45 1.16
CA THR A 8 -7.24 -12.18 0.06
C THR A 8 -7.72 -11.58 -1.26
N VAL A 9 -6.81 -10.95 -2.00
CA VAL A 9 -7.08 -10.36 -3.33
C VAL A 9 -6.24 -11.08 -4.38
N GLY A 10 -6.91 -11.63 -5.40
CA GLY A 10 -6.26 -12.45 -6.42
C GLY A 10 -6.16 -13.93 -6.04
N ALA A 11 -4.96 -14.51 -6.10
CA ALA A 11 -4.76 -15.92 -5.78
C ALA A 11 -4.92 -16.18 -4.28
N SER A 12 -5.29 -17.41 -3.91
CA SER A 12 -5.66 -17.79 -2.54
C SER A 12 -4.59 -17.56 -1.46
N TYR A 13 -3.33 -17.35 -1.85
CA TYR A 13 -2.20 -17.09 -0.96
C TYR A 13 -1.76 -15.63 -0.92
N HIS A 14 -2.39 -14.74 -1.70
CA HIS A 14 -2.09 -13.31 -1.70
C HIS A 14 -3.02 -12.58 -0.74
N THR A 15 -2.49 -12.20 0.42
CA THR A 15 -3.21 -11.41 1.42
C THR A 15 -2.64 -10.00 1.51
N GLU A 16 -3.52 -9.01 1.56
CA GLU A 16 -3.17 -7.60 1.61
C GLU A 16 -3.90 -6.90 2.76
N TRP A 17 -3.26 -5.87 3.33
CA TRP A 17 -3.94 -4.96 4.26
C TRP A 17 -4.76 -3.94 3.47
N TRP A 18 -6.03 -3.85 3.79
CA TRP A 18 -6.93 -2.90 3.18
C TRP A 18 -6.94 -1.59 3.97
N VAL A 19 -6.15 -0.63 3.49
CA VAL A 19 -6.02 0.71 4.08
C VAL A 19 -7.05 1.63 3.41
N PRO A 20 -7.96 2.26 4.17
CA PRO A 20 -8.91 3.22 3.62
C PRO A 20 -8.22 4.41 2.97
N ASP A 21 -8.86 5.00 1.95
CA ASP A 21 -8.37 6.19 1.24
C ASP A 21 -7.96 7.33 2.19
N GLY A 22 -8.78 7.62 3.20
CA GLY A 22 -8.51 8.67 4.19
C GLY A 22 -7.31 8.42 5.10
N ASP A 23 -6.79 7.20 5.16
CA ASP A 23 -5.64 6.83 5.98
C ASP A 23 -4.33 6.72 5.13
N LEU A 24 -4.40 6.89 3.81
CA LEU A 24 -3.24 6.75 2.92
C LEU A 24 -2.17 7.81 3.17
N GLU A 25 -2.56 9.05 3.46
CA GLU A 25 -1.61 10.12 3.80
C GLU A 25 -0.84 9.77 5.08
N GLU A 26 -1.53 9.34 6.15
CA GLU A 26 -0.91 8.90 7.40
C GLU A 26 0.04 7.71 7.17
N LEU A 27 -0.35 6.78 6.31
CA LEU A 27 0.50 5.64 5.97
C LEU A 27 1.77 6.08 5.23
N ASN A 28 1.66 7.00 4.27
CA ASN A 28 2.78 7.50 3.49
C ASN A 28 3.78 8.29 4.36
N ASP A 29 3.29 9.07 5.32
CA ASP A 29 4.15 9.83 6.26
C ASP A 29 5.06 8.94 7.11
N ASN A 30 4.69 7.66 7.29
CA ASN A 30 5.49 6.68 8.01
C ASN A 30 6.55 5.97 7.14
N ILE A 31 6.60 6.23 5.83
CA ILE A 31 7.63 5.68 4.93
C ILE A 31 8.95 6.36 5.21
N VAL A 32 9.92 5.59 5.72
CA VAL A 32 11.27 6.08 6.01
C VAL A 32 12.18 5.83 4.80
N GLY A 33 12.76 6.90 4.28
CA GLY A 33 13.70 6.85 3.17
C GLY A 33 13.25 7.69 1.98
N LEU A 34 14.06 7.69 0.92
CA LEU A 34 13.72 8.38 -0.32
C LEU A 34 12.79 7.51 -1.16
N ILE A 35 11.65 8.05 -1.54
CA ILE A 35 10.82 7.47 -2.60
C ILE A 35 11.39 7.97 -3.94
N GLU A 36 11.89 7.05 -4.76
CA GLU A 36 12.48 7.35 -6.06
C GLU A 36 11.69 6.66 -7.18
N VAL A 37 11.32 7.43 -8.21
CA VAL A 37 10.74 6.90 -9.43
C VAL A 37 11.88 6.45 -10.35
N ILE A 38 12.09 5.14 -10.48
CA ILE A 38 13.16 4.57 -11.32
C ILE A 38 12.75 4.35 -12.79
N ALA A 39 11.45 4.35 -13.05
CA ALA A 39 10.88 4.21 -14.39
C ALA A 39 9.45 4.75 -14.41
N GLU A 40 9.08 5.40 -15.51
CA GLU A 40 7.71 5.82 -15.79
C GLU A 40 7.41 5.49 -17.26
N TYR A 41 6.28 4.85 -17.52
CA TYR A 41 5.84 4.48 -18.86
C TYR A 41 4.58 5.27 -19.19
N ARG A 42 4.62 6.04 -20.28
CA ARG A 42 3.48 6.81 -20.81
C ARG A 42 3.16 6.33 -22.22
N GLU A 43 1.88 6.40 -22.59
CA GLU A 43 1.38 6.13 -23.95
C GLU A 43 1.53 7.36 -24.85
#